data_AF-A0A942HW04-F1
#
_entry.id   AF-A0A942HW04-F1
#
_cell.length_a   1.000
_cell.length_b   1.000
_cell.length_c   1.000
_cell.angle_alpha   90.00
_cell.angle_beta   90.00
_cell.angle_gamma   90.00
#
_symmetry.space_group_name_H-M   'P 1'
#
loop_
_entity.id
_entity.type
_entity.pdbx_description
1 polymer ?
#
loop_
_entity_poly.entity_id
_entity_poly.type
_entity_poly.pdbx_seq_one_letter_code
_entity_poly.pdbx_strand_id
1 'polypeptide(L)'
;MQENSDQKRQEFNLLLAQAKDALVETNFDEAESKYQAALEFGRALFSEPCSETVSCLVGLGDSYFAATKFEEARAAFLEALDEFERIESVRTVDQAEKTHDQTLQASVKIPALLKFAKTLTVLKEYSDADNVFAETVALAEPTLPLGNPILTGIYEAYANMLAEGKLDPGTEREEYFREKARVCRGKFTPPKRPPANVTRSDLPKLRRAEKPTAALFDGGGGVFLSPMVWLARNFKILLILLLVSVGRMLLRISQLKVK
;
A
#
# COMPACT_ATOMS: atom_id res chain seq x y z
N MET A 1 0.26 -36.14 3.46
CA MET A 1 0.49 -35.24 2.31
C MET A 1 0.58 -33.77 2.75
N GLN A 2 -0.29 -33.29 3.66
CA GLN A 2 -0.23 -31.93 4.23
C GLN A 2 1.12 -31.56 4.88
N GLU A 3 1.73 -32.51 5.59
CA GLU A 3 3.00 -32.28 6.31
C GLU A 3 4.16 -31.93 5.37
N ASN A 4 4.13 -32.45 4.13
CA ASN A 4 5.14 -32.17 3.10
C ASN A 4 4.91 -30.79 2.44
N SER A 5 3.66 -30.35 2.28
CA SER A 5 3.37 -29.01 1.75
C SER A 5 3.72 -27.91 2.75
N ASP A 6 3.47 -28.14 4.04
CA ASP A 6 3.80 -27.17 5.09
C ASP A 6 5.32 -27.05 5.29
N GLN A 7 6.04 -28.17 5.22
CA GLN A 7 7.50 -28.18 5.26
C GLN A 7 8.11 -27.43 4.08
N LYS A 8 7.60 -27.64 2.85
CA LYS A 8 8.04 -26.88 1.67
C LYS A 8 7.76 -25.38 1.81
N ARG A 9 6.60 -24.99 2.35
CA ARG A 9 6.31 -23.57 2.62
C ARG A 9 7.25 -22.96 3.66
N GLN A 10 7.61 -23.71 4.70
CA GLN A 10 8.58 -23.26 5.69
C GLN A 10 9.98 -23.08 5.07
N GLU A 11 10.40 -24.01 4.21
CA GLU A 11 11.66 -23.94 3.47
C GLU A 11 11.70 -22.70 2.56
N PHE A 12 10.65 -22.46 1.79
CA PHE A 12 10.51 -21.24 0.98
C PHE A 12 10.64 -19.96 1.84
N ASN A 13 9.91 -19.91 2.95
CA ASN A 13 9.93 -18.73 3.84
C ASN A 13 11.30 -18.50 4.48
N LEU A 14 12.00 -19.58 4.85
CA LEU A 14 13.36 -19.50 5.37
C LEU A 14 14.31 -18.92 4.32
N LEU A 15 14.22 -19.39 3.08
CA LEU A 15 15.08 -18.95 1.99
C LEU A 15 14.79 -17.48 1.64
N LEU A 16 13.52 -17.06 1.65
CA LEU A 16 13.11 -15.66 1.52
C LEU A 16 13.65 -14.78 2.66
N ALA A 17 13.66 -15.28 3.90
CA ALA A 17 14.22 -14.55 5.04
C ALA A 17 15.74 -14.38 4.90
N GLN A 18 16.46 -15.44 4.51
CA GLN A 18 17.90 -15.37 4.26
C GLN A 18 18.27 -14.41 3.12
N ALA A 19 17.43 -14.31 2.09
CA ALA A 19 17.62 -13.35 1.00
C ALA A 19 17.47 -11.90 1.50
N LYS A 20 16.46 -11.64 2.34
CA LYS A 20 16.25 -10.33 2.99
C LYS A 20 17.41 -9.96 3.91
N ASP A 21 17.91 -10.92 4.69
CA ASP A 21 19.05 -10.69 5.58
C ASP A 21 20.32 -10.35 4.78
N ALA A 22 20.59 -11.08 3.70
CA ALA A 22 21.72 -10.79 2.80
C ALA A 22 21.62 -9.39 2.17
N LEU A 23 20.41 -8.95 1.81
CA LEU A 23 20.17 -7.59 1.31
C LEU A 23 20.49 -6.52 2.36
N VAL A 24 20.12 -6.77 3.63
CA VAL A 24 20.43 -5.86 4.76
C VAL A 24 21.93 -5.82 5.06
N GLU A 25 22.62 -6.96 4.91
CA GLU A 25 24.08 -7.06 5.05
C GLU A 25 24.85 -6.49 3.86
N THR A 26 24.16 -5.89 2.88
CA THR A 26 24.73 -5.31 1.65
C THR A 26 25.48 -6.31 0.76
N ASN A 27 25.25 -7.61 0.95
CA ASN A 27 25.78 -8.64 0.07
C ASN A 27 24.82 -8.89 -1.09
N PHE A 28 24.83 -7.98 -2.07
CA PHE A 28 23.83 -7.94 -3.14
C PHE A 28 23.86 -9.16 -4.06
N ASP A 29 25.04 -9.72 -4.35
CA ASP A 29 25.18 -10.91 -5.20
C ASP A 29 24.63 -12.17 -4.50
N GLU A 30 24.85 -12.28 -3.18
CA GLU A 30 24.25 -13.35 -2.38
C GLU A 30 22.74 -13.19 -2.25
N ALA A 31 22.26 -11.96 -2.04
CA ALA A 31 20.83 -11.65 -2.02
C ALA A 31 20.16 -11.99 -3.35
N GLU A 32 20.76 -11.60 -4.48
CA GLU A 32 20.33 -11.95 -5.83
C GLU A 32 20.19 -13.46 -5.99
N SER A 33 21.25 -14.21 -5.69
CA SER A 33 21.26 -15.68 -5.81
C SER A 33 20.17 -16.34 -4.96
N LYS A 34 19.98 -15.86 -3.72
CA LYS A 34 18.96 -16.38 -2.81
C LYS A 34 17.54 -16.01 -3.27
N TYR A 35 17.30 -14.80 -3.73
CA TYR A 35 15.97 -14.43 -4.23
C TYR A 35 15.63 -15.17 -5.53
N GLN A 36 16.60 -15.44 -6.42
CA GLN A 36 16.39 -16.27 -7.61
C GLN A 36 16.01 -17.70 -7.23
N ALA A 37 16.75 -18.31 -6.30
CA ALA A 37 16.42 -19.63 -5.77
C ALA A 37 15.04 -19.65 -5.09
N ALA A 38 14.66 -18.59 -4.38
CA ALA A 38 13.33 -18.45 -3.78
C ALA A 38 12.25 -18.41 -4.85
N LEU A 39 12.46 -17.62 -5.90
CA LEU A 39 11.49 -17.46 -6.98
C LEU A 39 11.29 -18.78 -7.74
N GLU A 40 12.35 -19.50 -8.09
CA GLU A 40 12.27 -20.80 -8.74
C GLU A 40 11.53 -21.82 -7.86
N PHE A 41 11.89 -21.88 -6.57
CA PHE A 41 11.22 -22.76 -5.61
C PHE A 41 9.75 -22.40 -5.43
N GLY A 42 9.44 -21.10 -5.35
CA GLY A 42 8.08 -20.57 -5.26
C GLY A 42 7.25 -20.93 -6.48
N ARG A 43 7.77 -20.74 -7.70
CA ARG A 43 7.09 -21.12 -8.95
C ARG A 43 6.83 -22.62 -9.08
N ALA A 44 7.70 -23.46 -8.52
CA ALA A 44 7.49 -24.90 -8.48
C ALA A 44 6.48 -25.32 -7.39
N LEU A 45 6.40 -24.56 -6.29
CA LEU A 45 5.52 -24.86 -5.15
C LEU A 45 4.09 -24.35 -5.35
N PHE A 46 3.94 -23.16 -5.94
CA PHE A 46 2.66 -22.51 -6.18
C PHE A 46 2.28 -22.67 -7.65
N SER A 47 1.16 -23.36 -7.90
CA SER A 47 0.65 -23.55 -9.27
C SER A 47 0.04 -22.28 -9.87
N GLU A 48 -0.26 -21.29 -9.04
CA GLU A 48 -0.84 -20.01 -9.42
C GLU A 48 0.02 -18.84 -8.88
N PRO A 49 -0.02 -17.67 -9.55
CA PRO A 49 0.61 -16.45 -9.06
C PRO A 49 0.21 -16.13 -7.62
N CYS A 50 1.18 -15.79 -6.77
CA CYS A 50 0.92 -15.50 -5.37
C CYS A 50 1.73 -14.31 -4.84
N SER A 51 1.35 -13.77 -3.69
CA SER A 51 2.02 -12.59 -3.10
C SER A 51 3.47 -12.92 -2.71
N GLU A 52 3.73 -14.18 -2.41
CA GLU A 52 5.04 -14.70 -2.03
C GLU A 52 6.04 -14.65 -3.19
N THR A 53 5.67 -15.11 -4.39
CA THR A 53 6.53 -15.03 -5.59
C THR A 53 6.77 -13.59 -6.01
N VAL A 54 5.76 -12.73 -5.89
CA VAL A 54 5.89 -11.30 -6.15
C VAL A 54 6.85 -10.63 -5.16
N SER A 55 6.82 -11.02 -3.89
CA SER A 55 7.78 -10.53 -2.89
C SER A 55 9.23 -10.91 -3.22
N CYS A 56 9.45 -12.06 -3.85
CA CYS A 56 10.77 -12.45 -4.36
C CYS A 56 11.21 -11.54 -5.52
N LEU A 57 10.32 -11.26 -6.47
CA LEU A 57 10.61 -10.38 -7.61
C LEU A 57 10.93 -8.95 -7.18
N VAL A 58 10.17 -8.39 -6.23
CA VAL A 58 10.47 -7.07 -5.64
C VAL A 58 11.82 -7.09 -4.92
N GLY A 59 12.14 -8.18 -4.21
CA GLY A 59 13.45 -8.36 -3.57
C GLY A 59 14.60 -8.43 -4.56
N LEU A 60 14.43 -9.13 -5.70
CA LEU A 60 15.39 -9.12 -6.80
C LEU A 60 15.60 -7.72 -7.36
N GLY A 61 14.51 -6.99 -7.60
CA GLY A 61 14.58 -5.60 -8.04
C GLY A 61 15.38 -4.72 -7.08
N ASP A 62 15.18 -4.88 -5.75
CA ASP A 62 15.96 -4.17 -4.74
C ASP A 62 17.44 -4.54 -4.77
N SER A 63 17.77 -5.83 -4.88
CA SER A 63 19.15 -6.31 -4.99
C SER A 63 19.85 -5.74 -6.22
N TYR A 64 19.19 -5.78 -7.38
CA TYR A 64 19.73 -5.23 -8.62
C TYR A 64 19.90 -3.71 -8.54
N PHE A 65 18.90 -3.00 -8.01
CA PHE A 65 18.97 -1.55 -7.84
C PHE A 65 20.15 -1.15 -6.93
N ALA A 66 20.36 -1.87 -5.83
CA ALA A 66 21.47 -1.63 -4.92
C ALA A 66 22.84 -2.01 -5.53
N ALA A 67 22.87 -3.04 -6.39
CA ALA A 67 24.04 -3.42 -7.17
C ALA A 67 24.27 -2.54 -8.42
N THR A 68 23.49 -1.46 -8.61
CA THR A 68 23.55 -0.56 -9.79
C THR A 68 23.24 -1.23 -11.14
N LYS A 69 22.62 -2.42 -11.11
CA LYS A 69 22.14 -3.18 -12.27
C LYS A 69 20.71 -2.73 -12.63
N PHE A 70 20.58 -1.50 -13.15
CA PHE A 70 19.26 -0.84 -13.24
C PHE A 70 18.31 -1.43 -14.29
N GLU A 71 18.83 -2.01 -15.38
CA GLU A 71 17.99 -2.67 -16.40
C GLU A 71 17.42 -3.99 -15.88
N GLU A 72 18.22 -4.75 -15.13
CA GLU A 72 17.78 -5.96 -14.45
C GLU A 72 16.77 -5.64 -13.34
N ALA A 73 16.98 -4.55 -12.60
CA ALA A 73 16.02 -4.05 -11.62
C ALA A 73 14.68 -3.68 -12.28
N ARG A 74 14.73 -2.97 -13.41
CA ARG A 74 13.55 -2.61 -14.22
C ARG A 74 12.78 -3.85 -14.63
N ALA A 75 13.46 -4.86 -15.19
CA ALA A 75 12.84 -6.11 -15.60
C ALA A 75 12.17 -6.85 -14.44
N ALA A 76 12.86 -6.95 -13.30
CA ALA A 76 12.33 -7.61 -12.10
C ALA A 76 11.10 -6.90 -11.52
N PHE A 77 11.11 -5.56 -11.48
CA PHE A 77 9.95 -4.80 -11.02
C PHE A 77 8.78 -4.86 -11.99
N LEU A 78 9.03 -4.82 -13.31
CA LEU A 78 7.98 -4.97 -14.31
C LEU A 78 7.31 -6.35 -14.21
N GLU A 79 8.11 -7.42 -14.08
CA GLU A 79 7.59 -8.77 -13.88
C GLU A 79 6.77 -8.90 -12.59
N ALA A 80 7.17 -8.22 -11.51
CA ALA A 80 6.40 -8.17 -10.27
C ALA A 80 5.03 -7.50 -10.45
N LEU A 81 4.96 -6.41 -11.24
CA LEU A 81 3.71 -5.70 -11.53
C LEU A 81 2.78 -6.52 -12.42
N ASP A 82 3.31 -7.15 -13.46
CA ASP A 82 2.55 -8.08 -14.31
C ASP A 82 1.95 -9.23 -13.48
N GLU A 83 2.70 -9.75 -12.51
CA GLU A 83 2.24 -10.83 -11.64
C GLU A 83 1.17 -10.33 -10.65
N PHE A 84 1.26 -9.09 -10.16
CA PHE A 84 0.16 -8.46 -9.41
C PHE A 84 -1.13 -8.37 -10.24
N GLU A 85 -1.04 -7.94 -11.50
CA GLU A 85 -2.22 -7.87 -12.38
C GLU A 85 -2.83 -9.25 -12.64
N ARG A 86 -2.00 -10.29 -12.78
CA ARG A 86 -2.50 -11.66 -12.90
C ARG A 86 -3.22 -12.11 -11.63
N ILE A 87 -2.65 -11.83 -10.45
CA ILE A 87 -3.29 -12.15 -9.16
C ILE A 87 -4.66 -11.44 -9.05
N GLU A 88 -4.72 -10.16 -9.42
CA GLU A 88 -5.97 -9.39 -9.45
C GLU A 88 -6.98 -10.02 -10.42
N SER A 89 -6.55 -10.40 -11.63
CA SER A 89 -7.42 -10.98 -12.65
C SER A 89 -8.00 -12.35 -12.25
N VAL A 90 -7.19 -13.26 -11.68
CA VAL A 90 -7.64 -14.58 -11.24
C VAL A 90 -8.65 -14.46 -10.11
N ARG A 91 -8.43 -13.54 -9.16
CA ARG A 91 -9.33 -13.34 -8.01
C ARG A 91 -10.66 -12.68 -8.39
N THR A 92 -10.71 -11.88 -9.45
CA THR A 92 -11.97 -11.29 -9.93
C THR A 92 -12.96 -12.32 -10.47
N VAL A 93 -12.48 -13.51 -10.86
CA VAL A 93 -13.30 -14.61 -11.37
C VAL A 93 -13.94 -15.42 -10.23
N ASP A 94 -13.27 -15.53 -9.07
CA ASP A 94 -13.67 -16.50 -8.04
C ASP A 94 -14.35 -15.93 -6.77
N GLN A 95 -14.12 -14.68 -6.30
CA GLN A 95 -14.74 -14.22 -5.03
C GLN A 95 -15.07 -12.72 -4.92
N ALA A 96 -16.22 -12.43 -4.27
CA ALA A 96 -16.83 -11.11 -4.09
C ALA A 96 -16.51 -10.40 -2.76
N GLU A 97 -15.53 -10.86 -1.97
CA GLU A 97 -15.12 -10.18 -0.72
C GLU A 97 -14.11 -9.05 -1.00
N LYS A 98 -14.64 -7.93 -1.51
CA LYS A 98 -13.89 -6.87 -2.20
C LYS A 98 -13.10 -5.86 -1.36
N THR A 99 -13.12 -5.84 -0.03
CA THR A 99 -12.62 -4.65 0.71
C THR A 99 -11.35 -4.84 1.54
N HIS A 100 -11.14 -6.02 2.15
CA HIS A 100 -9.97 -6.21 3.03
C HIS A 100 -8.69 -6.56 2.24
N ASP A 101 -8.83 -7.30 1.14
CA ASP A 101 -7.72 -7.85 0.36
C ASP A 101 -7.14 -6.84 -0.65
N GLN A 102 -7.98 -5.97 -1.24
CA GLN A 102 -7.51 -4.87 -2.10
C GLN A 102 -6.58 -3.90 -1.35
N THR A 103 -6.85 -3.67 -0.06
CA THR A 103 -6.03 -2.82 0.80
C THR A 103 -4.66 -3.46 1.08
N LEU A 104 -4.62 -4.78 1.24
CA LEU A 104 -3.39 -5.54 1.50
C LEU A 104 -2.52 -5.60 0.24
N GLN A 105 -3.10 -5.84 -0.93
CA GLN A 105 -2.35 -5.82 -2.20
C GLN A 105 -1.85 -4.43 -2.56
N ALA A 106 -2.65 -3.38 -2.37
CA ALA A 106 -2.20 -2.00 -2.56
C ALA A 106 -1.00 -1.69 -1.66
N SER A 107 -0.95 -2.23 -0.43
CA SER A 107 0.18 -2.03 0.49
C SER A 107 1.53 -2.61 -0.01
N VAL A 108 1.50 -3.59 -0.93
CA VAL A 108 2.70 -4.19 -1.53
C VAL A 108 2.96 -3.68 -2.95
N LYS A 109 1.89 -3.46 -3.74
CA LYS A 109 1.95 -2.90 -5.10
C LYS A 109 2.45 -1.46 -5.12
N ILE A 110 2.01 -0.61 -4.17
CA ILE A 110 2.44 0.79 -4.07
C ILE A 110 3.98 0.90 -3.91
N PRO A 111 4.63 0.20 -2.96
CA PRO A 111 6.09 0.17 -2.88
C PRO A 111 6.79 -0.33 -4.14
N ALA A 112 6.24 -1.34 -4.82
CA ALA A 112 6.81 -1.87 -6.06
C ALA A 112 6.77 -0.83 -7.18
N LEU A 113 5.61 -0.19 -7.40
CA LEU A 113 5.44 0.90 -8.38
C LEU A 113 6.39 2.07 -8.08
N LEU A 114 6.51 2.48 -6.81
CA LEU A 114 7.44 3.54 -6.40
C LEU A 114 8.90 3.19 -6.76
N LYS A 115 9.32 1.96 -6.50
CA LYS A 115 10.68 1.51 -6.80
C LYS A 115 10.92 1.40 -8.31
N PHE A 116 9.92 0.91 -9.04
CA PHE A 116 9.95 0.87 -10.51
C PHE A 116 10.10 2.28 -11.09
N ALA A 117 9.27 3.23 -10.66
CA ALA A 117 9.34 4.63 -11.08
C ALA A 117 10.71 5.26 -10.81
N LYS A 118 11.27 5.03 -9.62
CA LYS A 118 12.63 5.48 -9.27
C LYS A 118 13.70 4.87 -10.18
N THR A 119 13.55 3.60 -10.55
CA THR A 119 14.47 2.91 -11.47
C THR A 119 14.42 3.57 -12.85
N LEU A 120 13.22 3.84 -13.37
CA LEU A 120 13.03 4.56 -14.64
C LEU A 120 13.64 5.98 -14.61
N THR A 121 13.51 6.70 -13.49
CA THR A 121 14.16 8.01 -13.29
C THR A 121 15.68 7.92 -13.42
N VAL A 122 16.31 6.89 -12.82
CA VAL A 122 17.76 6.68 -12.92
C VAL A 122 18.18 6.33 -14.36
N LEU A 123 17.37 5.54 -15.06
CA LEU A 123 17.53 5.23 -16.48
C LEU A 123 17.22 6.43 -17.41
N LYS A 124 16.75 7.55 -16.87
CA LYS A 124 16.36 8.77 -17.59
C LYS A 124 15.17 8.58 -18.54
N GLU A 125 14.36 7.54 -18.31
CA GLU A 125 13.09 7.29 -19.00
C GLU A 125 11.97 8.10 -18.34
N TYR A 126 12.10 9.44 -18.37
CA TYR A 126 11.27 10.31 -17.53
C TYR A 126 9.79 10.34 -17.92
N SER A 127 9.45 10.12 -19.19
CA SER A 127 8.05 10.04 -19.64
C SER A 127 7.35 8.82 -19.04
N ASP A 128 8.01 7.67 -19.05
CA ASP A 128 7.46 6.44 -18.48
C ASP A 128 7.44 6.52 -16.96
N ALA A 129 8.48 7.12 -16.36
CA ALA A 129 8.48 7.43 -14.93
C ALA A 129 7.30 8.32 -14.53
N ASP A 130 6.94 9.35 -15.31
CA ASP A 130 5.79 10.23 -15.01
C ASP A 130 4.47 9.44 -14.97
N ASN A 131 4.27 8.54 -15.95
CA ASN A 131 3.10 7.68 -15.99
C ASN A 131 3.02 6.76 -14.77
N VAL A 132 4.14 6.10 -14.41
CA VAL A 132 4.18 5.20 -13.25
C VAL A 132 3.99 5.96 -11.94
N PHE A 133 4.57 7.16 -11.79
CA PHE A 133 4.36 7.99 -10.61
C PHE A 133 2.90 8.45 -10.49
N ALA A 134 2.27 8.84 -11.59
CA ALA A 134 0.86 9.22 -11.61
C ALA A 134 -0.04 8.06 -11.18
N GLU A 135 0.22 6.85 -11.69
CA GLU A 135 -0.47 5.62 -11.27
C GLU A 135 -0.25 5.34 -9.78
N THR A 136 1.01 5.43 -9.32
CA THR A 136 1.39 5.21 -7.92
C THR A 136 0.61 6.14 -6.99
N VAL A 137 0.51 7.43 -7.34
CA VAL A 137 -0.24 8.43 -6.57
C VAL A 137 -1.74 8.14 -6.59
N ALA A 138 -2.30 7.82 -7.76
CA ALA A 138 -3.72 7.49 -7.90
C ALA A 138 -4.13 6.28 -7.04
N LEU A 139 -3.24 5.31 -6.88
CA LEU A 139 -3.44 4.17 -5.99
C LEU A 139 -3.18 4.53 -4.51
N ALA A 140 -2.15 5.32 -4.23
CA ALA A 140 -1.72 5.59 -2.86
C ALA A 140 -2.61 6.58 -2.09
N GLU A 141 -3.16 7.59 -2.75
CA GLU A 141 -4.01 8.61 -2.10
C GLU A 141 -5.28 8.07 -1.44
N PRO A 142 -6.08 7.20 -2.09
CA PRO A 142 -7.27 6.63 -1.44
C PRO A 142 -6.92 5.55 -0.41
N THR A 143 -5.77 4.89 -0.54
CA THR A 143 -5.38 3.75 0.31
C THR A 143 -4.63 4.17 1.57
N LEU A 144 -3.73 5.15 1.47
CA LEU A 144 -2.83 5.53 2.55
C LEU A 144 -3.30 6.82 3.25
N PRO A 145 -3.40 6.83 4.60
CA PRO A 145 -3.76 8.03 5.32
C PRO A 145 -2.67 9.11 5.21
N LEU A 146 -3.07 10.37 5.22
CA LEU A 146 -2.16 11.51 5.30
C LEU A 146 -1.25 11.37 6.53
N GLY A 147 0.06 11.56 6.34
CA GLY A 147 1.06 11.30 7.38
C GLY A 147 1.72 9.92 7.27
N ASN A 148 1.29 9.06 6.34
CA ASN A 148 2.02 7.82 6.05
C ASN A 148 3.39 8.14 5.42
N PRO A 149 4.50 7.52 5.90
CA PRO A 149 5.84 7.78 5.38
C PRO A 149 6.01 7.33 3.92
N ILE A 150 5.32 6.27 3.48
CA ILE A 150 5.34 5.81 2.08
C ILE A 150 4.71 6.88 1.19
N LEU A 151 3.53 7.38 1.56
CA LEU A 151 2.85 8.43 0.81
C LEU A 151 3.71 9.71 0.71
N THR A 152 4.40 10.06 1.80
CA THR A 152 5.36 11.17 1.81
C THR A 152 6.50 10.92 0.82
N GLY A 153 7.10 9.73 0.86
CA GLY A 153 8.20 9.34 -0.03
C GLY A 153 7.80 9.31 -1.50
N ILE A 154 6.55 8.95 -1.83
CA ILE A 154 6.01 9.01 -3.19
C ILE A 154 6.01 10.45 -3.69
N TYR A 155 5.43 11.39 -2.93
CA TYR A 155 5.38 12.79 -3.33
C TYR A 155 6.77 13.42 -3.47
N GLU A 156 7.70 13.10 -2.56
CA GLU A 156 9.08 13.57 -2.64
C GLU A 156 9.80 13.02 -3.87
N ALA A 157 9.71 11.70 -4.10
CA ALA A 157 10.33 11.07 -5.27
C ALA A 157 9.77 11.61 -6.58
N TYR A 158 8.45 11.85 -6.63
CA TYR A 158 7.80 12.40 -7.81
C TYR A 158 8.22 13.85 -8.08
N ALA A 159 8.23 14.70 -7.05
CA ALA A 159 8.72 16.08 -7.19
C ALA A 159 10.18 16.13 -7.64
N ASN A 160 11.04 15.26 -7.10
CA ASN A 160 12.44 15.17 -7.51
C ASN A 160 12.57 14.73 -8.98
N MET A 161 11.79 13.73 -9.42
CA MET A 161 11.78 13.30 -10.82
C MET A 161 11.37 14.44 -11.75
N LEU A 162 10.30 15.18 -11.42
CA LEU A 162 9.84 16.33 -12.23
C LEU A 162 10.91 17.42 -12.35
N ALA A 163 11.63 17.69 -11.26
CA ALA A 163 12.73 18.65 -11.25
C ALA A 163 13.94 18.16 -12.08
N GLU A 164 14.30 16.87 -11.98
CA GLU A 164 15.44 16.26 -12.67
C GLU A 164 15.21 16.05 -14.16
N GLY A 165 14.05 15.53 -14.53
CA GLY A 165 13.71 15.17 -15.91
C GLY A 165 13.56 16.36 -16.84
N LYS A 166 13.57 17.59 -16.31
CA LYS A 166 13.32 18.84 -17.03
C LYS A 166 12.04 18.79 -17.89
N LEU A 167 11.13 17.87 -17.62
CA LEU A 167 9.83 17.83 -18.27
C LEU A 167 9.06 19.11 -17.94
N ASP A 168 9.22 19.61 -16.71
CA ASP A 168 8.59 20.85 -16.27
C ASP A 168 9.25 21.42 -14.96
N PRO A 169 10.51 21.88 -14.97
CA PRO A 169 11.19 22.31 -13.75
C PRO A 169 10.64 23.66 -13.24
N GLY A 170 10.30 23.73 -11.94
CA GLY A 170 9.74 24.94 -11.32
C GLY A 170 8.27 25.21 -11.65
N THR A 171 7.52 24.16 -11.98
CA THR A 171 6.11 24.28 -12.39
C THR A 171 5.13 23.95 -11.28
N GLU A 172 3.86 24.31 -11.51
CA GLU A 172 2.77 24.08 -10.56
C GLU A 172 2.70 22.62 -10.11
N ARG A 173 3.05 21.64 -10.98
CA ARG A 173 3.05 20.21 -10.62
C ARG A 173 4.15 19.85 -9.64
N GLU A 174 5.37 20.33 -9.84
CA GLU A 174 6.48 20.08 -8.91
C GLU A 174 6.17 20.70 -7.54
N GLU A 175 5.77 21.97 -7.53
CA GLU A 175 5.42 22.70 -6.30
C GLU A 175 4.24 22.04 -5.58
N TYR A 176 3.24 21.57 -6.33
CA TYR A 176 2.10 20.83 -5.80
C TYR A 176 2.52 19.57 -5.04
N PHE A 177 3.39 18.74 -5.61
CA PHE A 177 3.85 17.53 -4.93
C PHE A 177 4.80 17.84 -3.77
N ARG A 178 5.63 18.89 -3.86
CA ARG A 178 6.42 19.37 -2.72
C ARG A 178 5.54 19.81 -1.56
N GLU A 179 4.45 20.53 -1.82
CA GLU A 179 3.54 20.97 -0.77
C GLU A 179 2.76 19.78 -0.18
N LYS A 180 2.30 18.84 -1.01
CA LYS A 180 1.70 17.58 -0.52
C LYS A 180 2.64 16.79 0.38
N ALA A 181 3.92 16.66 0.01
CA ALA A 181 4.94 16.06 0.86
C ALA A 181 5.08 16.83 2.19
N ARG A 182 5.11 18.17 2.15
CA ARG A 182 5.19 19.02 3.35
C ARG A 182 3.99 18.81 4.28
N VAL A 183 2.77 18.78 3.73
CA VAL A 183 1.54 18.53 4.49
C VAL A 183 1.53 17.13 5.10
N CYS A 184 1.94 16.11 4.35
CA CYS A 184 2.07 14.75 4.89
C CYS A 184 3.09 14.71 6.03
N ARG A 185 4.27 15.31 5.89
CA ARG A 185 5.27 15.40 6.98
C ARG A 185 4.71 16.11 8.22
N GLY A 186 3.93 17.18 8.03
CA GLY A 186 3.31 17.91 9.14
C GLY A 186 2.28 17.08 9.91
N LYS A 187 1.68 16.06 9.29
CA LYS A 187 0.73 15.12 9.92
C LYS A 187 1.38 13.82 10.37
N PHE A 188 2.66 13.60 10.08
CA PHE A 188 3.39 12.43 10.53
C PHE A 188 3.51 12.45 12.06
N THR A 189 2.92 11.44 12.70
CA THR A 189 3.11 11.18 14.12
C THR A 189 4.18 10.10 14.26
N PRO A 190 5.37 10.40 14.80
CA PRO A 190 6.37 9.37 15.03
C PRO A 190 5.82 8.32 15.98
N PRO A 191 6.19 7.03 15.82
CA PRO A 191 5.83 6.00 16.78
C PRO A 191 6.32 6.46 18.16
N LYS A 192 5.43 6.39 19.17
CA LYS A 192 5.78 6.75 20.56
C LYS A 192 7.04 5.97 20.93
N ARG A 193 8.15 6.67 21.19
CA ARG A 193 9.35 6.01 21.71
C ARG A 193 8.94 5.27 22.98
N PRO A 194 9.29 3.97 23.12
CA PRO A 194 9.12 3.31 24.41
C PRO A 194 9.87 4.15 25.46
N PRO A 195 9.31 4.28 26.68
CA PRO A 195 9.91 5.14 27.69
C PRO A 195 11.34 4.67 27.98
N ALA A 196 12.22 5.60 28.33
CA ALA A 196 13.69 5.42 28.35
C ALA A 196 14.20 4.30 29.29
N ASN A 197 13.31 3.73 30.09
CA ASN A 197 13.51 2.65 31.05
C ASN A 197 13.15 1.25 30.51
N VAL A 198 12.77 1.11 29.23
CA VAL A 198 12.54 -0.19 28.60
C VAL A 198 13.87 -0.80 28.15
N THR A 199 14.27 -1.90 28.78
CA THR A 199 15.50 -2.63 28.42
C THR A 199 15.28 -3.55 27.22
N ARG A 200 16.34 -3.94 26.51
CA ARG A 200 16.25 -4.84 25.33
C ARG A 200 15.57 -6.18 25.66
N SER A 201 15.64 -6.63 26.91
CA SER A 201 14.94 -7.81 27.45
C SER A 201 13.42 -7.65 27.61
N ASP A 202 12.90 -6.42 27.58
CA ASP A 202 11.47 -6.12 27.72
C ASP A 202 10.77 -6.02 26.36
N LEU A 203 11.52 -5.88 25.25
CA LEU A 203 11.00 -5.81 23.88
C LEU A 203 10.13 -7.02 23.47
N PRO A 204 10.44 -8.28 23.84
CA PRO A 204 9.57 -9.42 23.53
C PRO A 204 8.25 -9.39 24.30
N LYS A 205 8.22 -8.79 25.50
CA LYS A 205 7.01 -8.64 26.32
C LYS A 205 6.11 -7.53 25.78
N LEU A 206 6.72 -6.44 25.30
CA LEU A 206 6.01 -5.37 24.59
C LEU A 206 5.47 -5.84 23.24
N ARG A 207 6.23 -6.63 22.46
CA ARG A 207 5.71 -7.27 21.23
C ARG A 207 4.56 -8.24 21.48
N ARG A 208 4.49 -8.89 22.64
CA ARG A 208 3.32 -9.69 23.05
C ARG A 208 2.14 -8.84 23.47
N ALA A 209 2.38 -7.67 24.08
CA ALA A 209 1.34 -6.70 24.43
C ALA A 209 0.81 -5.93 23.21
N GLU A 210 1.62 -5.79 22.14
CA GLU A 210 1.24 -5.17 20.86
C GLU A 210 0.70 -6.16 19.82
N LYS A 211 0.68 -7.47 20.09
CA LYS A 211 -0.22 -8.34 19.32
C LYS A 211 -1.62 -7.76 19.52
N PRO A 212 -2.41 -7.51 18.45
CA PRO A 212 -3.78 -7.11 18.64
C PRO A 212 -4.45 -8.27 19.39
N THR A 213 -4.65 -8.10 20.68
CA THR A 213 -5.65 -8.86 21.40
C THR A 213 -6.93 -8.66 20.61
N ALA A 214 -7.46 -9.76 20.09
CA ALA A 214 -8.82 -9.91 19.60
C ALA A 214 -9.81 -9.70 20.76
N ALA A 215 -9.72 -8.54 21.41
CA ALA A 215 -10.49 -8.07 22.55
C ALA A 215 -10.38 -6.53 22.59
N LEU A 216 -10.94 -5.87 21.57
CA LEU A 216 -11.55 -4.54 21.73
C LEU A 216 -13.01 -4.57 21.26
N PHE A 217 -13.65 -5.72 21.46
CA PHE A 217 -15.09 -5.94 21.42
C PHE A 217 -15.36 -6.94 22.55
N ASP A 218 -15.48 -6.43 23.78
CA ASP A 218 -16.67 -6.63 24.61
C ASP A 218 -16.50 -5.87 25.94
N GLY A 219 -17.59 -5.30 26.46
CA GLY A 219 -17.66 -4.85 27.85
C GLY A 219 -17.82 -3.36 28.14
N GLY A 220 -18.95 -2.77 27.73
CA GLY A 220 -19.72 -1.89 28.62
C GLY A 220 -19.51 -0.37 28.50
N GLY A 221 -20.50 0.30 27.92
CA GLY A 221 -20.61 1.76 28.00
C GLY A 221 -21.61 2.35 27.01
N GLY A 222 -22.87 1.97 27.11
CA GLY A 222 -23.95 2.67 26.43
C GLY A 222 -24.04 4.11 26.95
N VAL A 223 -23.36 5.04 26.27
CA VAL A 223 -23.66 6.46 26.41
C VAL A 223 -24.81 6.74 25.47
N PHE A 224 -26.02 6.73 26.02
CA PHE A 224 -27.16 7.41 25.43
C PHE A 224 -26.73 8.86 25.15
N LEU A 225 -26.30 9.15 23.92
CA LEU A 225 -26.23 10.51 23.44
C LEU A 225 -27.66 11.05 23.51
N SER A 226 -27.87 12.07 24.34
CA SER A 226 -29.15 12.78 24.42
C SER A 226 -29.67 13.04 23.00
N PRO A 227 -30.97 12.78 22.70
CA PRO A 227 -31.53 12.91 21.36
C PRO A 227 -31.18 14.24 20.68
N MET A 228 -31.03 15.31 21.46
CA MET A 228 -30.63 16.63 20.98
C MET A 228 -29.22 16.69 20.37
N VAL A 229 -28.25 15.93 20.89
CA VAL A 229 -26.86 15.94 20.39
C VAL A 229 -26.74 15.13 19.10
N TRP A 230 -27.49 14.03 18.99
CA TRP A 230 -27.58 13.27 17.75
C TRP A 230 -28.31 14.05 16.64
N LEU A 231 -29.38 14.78 16.99
CA LEU A 231 -30.09 15.70 16.09
C LEU A 231 -29.20 16.85 15.61
N ALA A 232 -28.38 17.43 16.49
CA ALA A 232 -27.45 18.50 16.12
C ALA A 232 -26.35 18.02 15.16
N ARG A 233 -25.83 16.80 15.35
CA ARG A 233 -24.74 16.25 14.53
C ARG A 233 -25.20 15.73 13.17
N ASN A 234 -26.46 15.30 13.06
CA ASN A 234 -27.04 14.75 11.83
C ASN A 234 -28.08 15.67 11.16
N PHE A 235 -28.17 16.95 11.56
CA PHE A 235 -29.14 17.92 11.03
C PHE A 235 -29.11 18.03 9.50
N LYS A 236 -27.92 17.92 8.88
CA LYS A 236 -27.75 17.93 7.42
C LYS A 236 -28.45 16.74 6.75
N ILE A 237 -28.43 15.56 7.37
CA ILE A 237 -29.07 14.35 6.84
C ILE A 237 -30.60 14.47 6.94
N LEU A 238 -31.10 15.01 8.06
CA LEU A 238 -32.53 15.31 8.24
C LEU A 238 -33.05 16.36 7.25
N LEU A 239 -32.27 17.42 6.99
CA LEU A 239 -32.62 18.44 6.00
C LEU A 239 -32.72 17.84 4.59
N ILE A 240 -31.79 16.96 4.21
CA ILE A 240 -31.80 16.26 2.91
C ILE A 240 -33.03 15.36 2.79
N LEU A 241 -33.36 14.58 3.83
CA LEU A 241 -34.53 13.70 3.82
C LEU A 241 -35.85 14.50 3.74
N LEU A 242 -35.91 15.65 4.40
CA LEU A 242 -37.09 16.52 4.37
C LEU A 242 -37.27 17.19 2.99
N LEU A 243 -36.18 17.65 2.36
CA LEU A 243 -36.19 18.17 0.99
C LEU A 243 -36.61 17.11 -0.04
N VAL A 244 -36.13 15.87 0.11
CA VAL A 244 -36.54 14.75 -0.76
C VAL A 244 -38.02 14.40 -0.56
N SER A 245 -38.52 14.44 0.66
CA SER A 245 -39.93 14.18 0.98
C SER A 245 -40.85 15.27 0.39
N VAL A 246 -40.52 16.54 0.58
CA VAL A 246 -41.28 17.68 0.02
C VAL A 246 -41.24 17.67 -1.51
N GLY A 247 -40.09 17.35 -2.12
CA GLY A 247 -39.96 17.19 -3.57
C GLY A 247 -40.88 16.10 -4.13
N ARG A 248 -40.95 14.93 -3.48
CA ARG A 248 -41.88 13.86 -3.87
C ARG A 248 -43.35 14.24 -3.68
N MET A 249 -43.67 15.04 -2.67
CA MET A 249 -45.04 15.51 -2.42
C MET A 249 -45.49 16.53 -3.47
N LEU A 250 -44.63 17.48 -3.84
CA LEU A 250 -44.89 18.45 -4.91
C LEU A 250 -45.05 17.77 -6.29
N LEU A 251 -44.24 16.74 -6.57
CA LEU A 251 -44.41 15.91 -7.75
C LEU A 251 -45.77 15.19 -7.78
N ARG A 252 -46.24 14.64 -6.65
CA ARG A 252 -47.59 14.03 -6.57
C ARG A 252 -48.72 15.05 -6.77
N ILE A 253 -48.59 16.26 -6.23
CA ILE A 253 -49.61 17.32 -6.39
C ILE A 253 -49.62 17.84 -7.84
N SER A 254 -48.47 17.94 -8.49
CA SER A 254 -48.39 18.31 -9.91
C SER A 254 -49.03 17.27 -10.83
N GLN A 255 -48.95 15.98 -10.48
CA GLN A 255 -49.60 14.89 -11.26
C GLN A 255 -51.12 14.83 -11.05
N LEU A 256 -51.65 15.44 -9.99
CA LEU A 256 -53.09 15.49 -9.70
C LEU A 256 -53.80 16.68 -10.35
N LYS A 257 -53.08 17.69 -10.85
CA LYS A 257 -53.64 18.86 -11.56
C LYS A 257 -53.74 18.70 -13.09
N VAL A 258 -53.32 17.55 -13.63
CA VAL A 258 -53.29 17.26 -15.08
C VAL A 258 -54.37 16.21 -15.47
N LYS A 259 -55.39 16.03 -14.63
CA LYS A 259 -56.64 15.31 -14.95
C LYS A 259 -57.81 16.22 -14.63
#